data_AF-A0A1N7QZK0-F1
#
_entry.id   AF-A0A1N7QZK0-F1
#
_cell.length_a   1.000
_cell.length_b   1.000
_cell.length_c   1.000
_cell.angle_alpha   90.00
_cell.angle_beta   90.00
_cell.angle_gamma   90.00
#
_symmetry.space_group_name_H-M   'P 1'
#
loop_
_entity.id
_entity.type
_entity.pdbx_description
1 polymer ?
#
loop_
_entity_poly.entity_id
_entity_poly.type
_entity_poly.pdbx_seq_one_letter_code
_entity_poly.pdbx_strand_id
1 'polypeptide(L)'
;MNLINFIDYLNNPENLSDLVSDFNVNNESEALITCLKDSLDVHSEVSIFGIEDTDGDLEFEKNGSRFIELFPLEMLQEMVEEYINTYRNITSSEIAQRLIDYRINDA
;
A
#
# COMPACT_ATOMS: atom_id res chain seq x y z
N MET A 1 -4.00 -9.21 -3.15
CA MET A 1 -4.94 -9.06 -2.01
C MET A 1 -5.53 -7.65 -2.01
N ASN A 2 -6.64 -7.36 -1.30
CA ASN A 2 -7.16 -5.99 -1.22
C ASN A 2 -6.49 -5.18 -0.10
N LEU A 3 -6.72 -3.86 -0.05
CA LEU A 3 -6.08 -2.97 0.92
C LEU A 3 -6.38 -3.36 2.37
N ILE A 4 -7.63 -3.69 2.70
CA ILE A 4 -8.01 -4.08 4.07
C ILE A 4 -7.18 -5.28 4.55
N ASN A 5 -7.09 -6.32 3.71
CA ASN A 5 -6.31 -7.52 4.01
C ASN A 5 -4.81 -7.23 4.06
N PHE A 6 -4.34 -6.29 3.22
CA PHE A 6 -2.94 -5.87 3.24
C PHE A 6 -2.58 -5.11 4.52
N ILE A 7 -3.45 -4.23 5.03
CA ILE A 7 -3.24 -3.58 6.33
C ILE A 7 -3.18 -4.61 7.46
N ASP A 8 -4.06 -5.61 7.44
CA ASP A 8 -4.02 -6.71 8.40
C ASP A 8 -2.72 -7.53 8.30
N TYR A 9 -2.23 -7.74 7.07
CA TYR A 9 -0.96 -8.39 6.80
C TYR A 9 0.23 -7.60 7.36
N LEU A 10 0.28 -6.28 7.16
CA LEU A 10 1.34 -5.40 7.65
C LEU A 10 1.42 -5.36 9.19
N ASN A 11 0.31 -5.57 9.88
CA ASN A 11 0.25 -5.62 11.34
C ASN A 11 0.88 -6.89 11.94
N ASN A 12 1.32 -7.84 11.11
CA ASN A 12 1.92 -9.10 11.56
C ASN A 12 3.41 -9.16 11.17
N PRO A 13 4.34 -9.11 12.12
CA PRO A 13 5.78 -9.05 11.81
C PRO A 13 6.32 -10.29 11.09
N GLU A 14 5.69 -11.46 11.24
CA GLU A 14 6.04 -12.69 10.51
C GLU A 14 5.74 -12.58 9.00
N ASN A 15 4.76 -11.77 8.62
CA ASN A 15 4.36 -11.58 7.23
C ASN A 15 5.32 -10.64 6.48
N LEU A 16 5.94 -9.68 7.17
CA LEU A 16 6.84 -8.72 6.55
C LEU A 16 8.09 -9.36 5.92
N SER A 17 8.57 -10.48 6.49
CA SER A 17 9.67 -11.26 5.89
C SER A 17 9.30 -11.93 4.57
N ASP A 18 8.00 -12.17 4.31
CA ASP A 18 7.51 -12.88 3.13
C ASP A 18 6.99 -11.93 2.03
N LEU A 19 6.87 -10.63 2.32
CA LEU A 19 6.32 -9.60 1.45
C LEU A 19 6.99 -9.56 0.06
N VAL A 20 8.31 -9.73 0.02
CA VAL A 20 9.10 -9.81 -1.22
C VAL A 20 8.61 -10.93 -2.13
N SER A 21 8.37 -12.11 -1.54
CA SER A 21 7.94 -13.29 -2.28
C SER A 21 6.48 -13.18 -2.69
N ASP A 22 5.62 -12.68 -1.78
CA ASP A 22 4.18 -12.58 -2.00
C ASP A 22 3.80 -11.55 -3.07
N PHE A 23 4.58 -10.47 -3.21
CA PHE A 23 4.34 -9.40 -4.17
C PHE A 23 5.32 -9.39 -5.36
N ASN A 24 6.23 -10.37 -5.43
CA ASN A 24 7.26 -10.47 -6.47
C ASN A 24 8.03 -9.14 -6.63
N VAL A 25 8.44 -8.58 -5.49
CA VAL A 25 9.01 -7.24 -5.40
C VAL A 25 10.46 -7.23 -5.88
N ASN A 26 10.85 -6.17 -6.60
CA ASN A 26 12.25 -5.94 -6.94
C ASN A 26 13.02 -5.37 -5.73
N ASN A 27 13.74 -6.23 -5.01
CA ASN A 27 14.56 -5.83 -3.86
C ASN A 27 15.76 -4.93 -4.20
N GLU A 28 16.06 -4.71 -5.47
CA GLU A 28 17.11 -3.79 -5.91
C GLU A 28 16.58 -2.37 -6.16
N SER A 29 15.26 -2.15 -6.07
CA SER A 29 14.66 -0.83 -6.25
C SER A 29 15.07 0.13 -5.13
N GLU A 30 15.26 1.41 -5.47
CA GLU A 30 15.57 2.45 -4.49
C GLU A 30 14.43 2.66 -3.49
N ALA A 31 13.19 2.52 -3.95
CA ALA A 31 12.01 2.65 -3.11
C ALA A 31 10.87 1.76 -3.62
N LEU A 32 10.13 1.19 -2.68
CA LEU A 32 8.95 0.37 -2.99
C LEU A 32 7.70 1.22 -2.87
N ILE A 33 6.86 1.16 -3.89
CA ILE A 33 5.65 1.97 -4.03
C ILE A 33 4.44 1.07 -3.93
N THR A 34 3.54 1.38 -2.99
CA THR A 34 2.26 0.68 -2.85
C THR A 34 1.23 1.34 -3.75
N CYS A 35 0.65 0.56 -4.67
CA CYS A 35 -0.35 1.02 -5.61
C CYS A 35 -1.66 0.23 -5.47
N LEU A 36 -2.75 0.87 -5.86
CA LEU A 36 -4.08 0.27 -5.96
C LEU A 36 -4.49 0.17 -7.42
N LYS A 37 -4.97 -1.01 -7.80
CA LYS A 37 -5.46 -1.27 -9.15
C LYS A 37 -6.79 -0.54 -9.40
N ASP A 38 -6.89 0.09 -10.57
CA ASP A 38 -8.05 0.78 -11.15
C ASP A 38 -8.60 2.01 -10.40
N SER A 39 -8.67 1.97 -9.06
CA SER A 39 -9.22 3.04 -8.22
C SER A 39 -8.60 3.12 -6.82
N LEU A 40 -8.63 4.30 -6.21
CA LEU A 40 -8.37 4.50 -4.78
C LEU A 40 -9.59 4.05 -3.96
N ASP A 41 -9.71 2.74 -3.75
CA ASP A 41 -10.79 2.10 -2.99
C ASP A 41 -10.22 1.02 -2.07
N VAL A 42 -10.83 0.82 -0.90
CA VAL A 42 -10.36 -0.15 0.10
C VAL A 42 -10.46 -1.61 -0.35
N HIS A 43 -11.28 -1.88 -1.38
CA HIS A 43 -11.44 -3.19 -2.00
C HIS A 43 -10.57 -3.37 -3.25
N SER A 44 -9.89 -2.32 -3.72
CA SER A 44 -8.94 -2.43 -4.82
C SER A 44 -7.79 -3.38 -4.48
N GLU A 45 -7.30 -4.06 -5.50
CA GLU A 45 -6.15 -4.94 -5.38
C GLU A 45 -4.88 -4.13 -5.15
N VAL A 46 -4.10 -4.53 -4.14
CA VAL A 46 -2.79 -3.95 -3.83
C VAL A 46 -1.74 -4.58 -4.73
N SER A 47 -0.86 -3.75 -5.27
CA SER A 47 0.36 -4.15 -5.96
C SER A 47 1.52 -3.31 -5.47
N ILE A 48 2.72 -3.88 -5.45
CA ILE A 48 3.95 -3.20 -5.02
C ILE A 48 4.89 -3.15 -6.22
N PHE A 49 5.42 -1.97 -6.49
CA PHE A 49 6.31 -1.70 -7.61
C PHE A 49 7.60 -1.05 -7.12
N GLY A 50 8.68 -1.21 -7.86
CA GLY A 50 9.84 -0.34 -7.67
C GLY A 50 9.55 1.07 -8.18
N ILE A 51 10.17 2.10 -7.63
CA ILE A 51 10.01 3.48 -8.12
C ILE A 51 10.39 3.61 -9.60
N GLU A 52 11.32 2.78 -10.08
CA GLU A 52 11.73 2.73 -11.48
C GLU A 52 10.66 2.11 -12.40
N ASP A 53 9.73 1.34 -11.84
CA ASP A 53 8.59 0.79 -12.59
C ASP A 53 7.44 1.80 -12.73
N THR A 54 7.37 2.79 -11.84
CA THR A 54 6.30 3.80 -11.85
C THR A 54 6.72 5.07 -12.56
N ASP A 55 8.00 5.24 -12.91
CA ASP A 55 8.60 6.48 -13.41
C ASP A 55 8.35 7.70 -12.49
N GLY A 56 7.94 7.47 -11.23
CA GLY A 56 7.50 8.49 -10.29
C GLY A 56 6.09 9.06 -10.56
N ASP A 57 5.32 8.46 -11.47
CA ASP A 57 3.95 8.87 -11.76
C ASP A 57 2.97 8.39 -10.69
N LEU A 58 2.07 9.30 -10.26
CA LEU A 58 1.00 8.98 -9.31
C LEU A 58 -0.03 7.99 -9.89
N GLU A 59 -0.06 7.87 -11.21
CA GLU A 59 -0.96 6.98 -11.93
C GLU A 59 -0.28 6.51 -13.22
N PHE A 60 -0.28 5.21 -13.47
CA PHE A 60 0.34 4.62 -14.65
C PHE A 60 -0.39 3.36 -15.11
N GLU A 61 -0.06 2.90 -16.32
CA GLU A 61 -0.58 1.66 -16.89
C GLU A 61 0.54 0.63 -17.02
N LYS A 62 0.31 -0.58 -16.52
CA LYS A 62 1.24 -1.71 -16.67
C LYS A 62 0.45 -2.98 -17.00
N ASN A 63 0.86 -3.69 -18.06
CA ASN A 63 0.20 -4.91 -18.53
C ASN A 63 -1.32 -4.74 -18.78
N GLY A 64 -1.76 -3.59 -19.29
CA GLY A 64 -3.18 -3.32 -19.57
C GLY A 64 -4.04 -3.06 -18.33
N SER A 65 -3.43 -2.87 -17.16
CA SER A 65 -4.11 -2.50 -15.92
C SER A 65 -3.63 -1.12 -15.46
N ARG A 66 -4.57 -0.31 -14.97
CA ARG A 66 -4.29 0.99 -14.37
C ARG A 66 -3.90 0.81 -12.92
N PHE A 67 -2.91 1.54 -12.47
CA PHE A 67 -2.46 1.57 -11.08
C PHE A 67 -2.38 3.01 -10.61
N ILE A 68 -2.84 3.24 -9.38
CA ILE A 68 -2.81 4.54 -8.72
C ILE A 68 -1.95 4.41 -7.47
N GLU A 69 -0.95 5.26 -7.34
CA GLU A 69 -0.07 5.30 -6.18
C GLU A 69 -0.85 5.69 -4.92
N LEU A 70 -0.74 4.85 -3.89
CA LEU A 70 -1.19 5.15 -2.56
C LEU A 70 -0.10 5.89 -1.78
N PHE A 71 0.98 5.19 -1.40
CA PHE A 71 2.16 5.73 -0.71
C PHE A 71 3.40 4.86 -0.96
N PRO A 72 4.62 5.36 -0.72
CA PRO A 72 5.78 4.51 -0.47
C PRO A 72 5.48 3.48 0.63
N LEU A 73 5.97 2.24 0.48
CA LEU A 73 5.68 1.14 1.39
C LEU A 73 6.14 1.44 2.82
N GLU A 74 7.33 2.01 2.99
CA GLU A 74 7.85 2.40 4.31
C GLU A 74 6.93 3.43 5.00
N MET A 75 6.51 4.46 4.26
CA MET A 75 5.56 5.46 4.77
C MET A 75 4.22 4.83 5.15
N LEU A 76 3.70 3.92 4.33
CA LEU A 76 2.46 3.20 4.63
C LEU A 76 2.59 2.39 5.92
N GLN A 77 3.72 1.70 6.14
CA GLN A 77 3.99 0.94 7.36
C GLN A 77 4.03 1.86 8.59
N GLU A 78 4.74 2.99 8.51
CA GLU A 78 4.82 3.97 9.59
C GLU A 78 3.43 4.53 9.95
N MET A 79 2.61 4.89 8.96
CA MET A 79 1.25 5.40 9.20
C MET A 79 0.35 4.34 9.84
N VAL A 80 0.43 3.09 9.40
CA VAL A 80 -0.33 1.98 9.98
C VAL A 80 0.07 1.77 11.45
N GLU A 81 1.37 1.74 11.74
CA GLU A 81 1.89 1.62 13.10
C GLU A 81 1.42 2.79 13.99
N GLU A 82 1.47 4.03 13.47
CA GLU A 82 0.99 5.21 14.19
C GLU A 82 -0.50 5.09 14.53
N TYR A 83 -1.34 4.67 13.57
CA TYR A 83 -2.78 4.50 13.81
C TYR A 83 -3.07 3.45 14.89
N ILE A 84 -2.37 2.32 14.86
CA ILE A 84 -2.53 1.24 15.84
C ILE A 84 -2.14 1.72 17.23
N ASN A 85 -1.03 2.46 17.34
CA ASN A 85 -0.54 2.98 18.61
C ASN A 85 -1.40 4.12 19.17
N THR A 86 -2.04 4.90 18.29
CA THR A 86 -2.86 6.06 18.67
C THR A 86 -4.30 5.67 19.05
N TYR A 87 -4.92 4.78 18.28
CA TYR A 87 -6.34 4.47 18.40
C TYR A 87 -6.56 3.07 18.99
N ARG A 88 -7.14 3.03 20.18
CA ARG A 88 -7.47 1.77 20.85
C ARG A 88 -8.53 0.99 20.06
N ASN A 89 -8.25 -0.26 19.71
CA ASN A 89 -9.14 -1.19 19.00
C ASN A 89 -9.54 -0.73 17.58
N ILE A 90 -8.73 0.11 16.92
CA ILE A 90 -8.96 0.43 15.51
C ILE A 90 -8.83 -0.82 14.65
N THR A 91 -9.73 -0.97 13.69
CA THR A 91 -9.76 -2.11 12.76
C THR A 91 -8.97 -1.82 11.49
N SER A 92 -8.48 -2.87 10.82
CA SER A 92 -7.77 -2.75 9.53
C SER A 92 -8.62 -2.04 8.46
N SER A 93 -9.95 -2.21 8.49
CA SER A 93 -10.87 -1.48 7.61
C SER A 93 -10.93 0.02 7.88
N GLU A 94 -10.90 0.42 9.16
CA GLU A 94 -10.88 1.84 9.53
C GLU A 94 -9.54 2.50 9.19
N ILE A 95 -8.42 1.79 9.37
CA ILE A 95 -7.10 2.25 8.92
C ILE A 95 -7.07 2.40 7.40
N ALA A 96 -7.51 1.39 6.66
CA ALA A 96 -7.56 1.44 5.19
C ALA A 96 -8.37 2.63 4.68
N GLN A 97 -9.55 2.89 5.28
CA GLN A 97 -10.37 4.05 4.90
C GLN A 97 -9.66 5.37 5.20
N ARG A 98 -9.03 5.51 6.37
CA ARG A 98 -8.29 6.73 6.73
C ARG A 98 -7.12 7.01 5.78
N LEU A 99 -6.42 5.98 5.33
CA LEU A 99 -5.32 6.09 4.37
C LEU A 99 -5.81 6.55 2.99
N ILE A 100 -6.93 5.99 2.51
CA ILE A 100 -7.59 6.46 1.28
C ILE A 100 -8.03 7.91 1.42
N ASP A 101 -8.71 8.25 2.51
CA ASP A 101 -9.17 9.62 2.77
C ASP A 101 -7.99 10.59 2.84
N TYR A 102 -6.90 10.21 3.49
CA TYR A 102 -5.67 11.01 3.54
C TYR A 102 -5.15 11.28 2.12
N ARG A 103 -4.97 10.22 1.32
CA ARG A 103 -4.44 10.34 -0.04
C ARG A 103 -5.32 11.21 -0.95
N ILE A 104 -6.64 11.06 -0.87
CA ILE A 104 -7.58 11.84 -1.68
C ILE A 104 -7.58 13.33 -1.28
N ASN A 105 -7.35 13.65 0.00
CA ASN A 105 -7.35 15.03 0.48
C ASN A 105 -5.98 15.72 0.38
N ASP A 106 -4.89 14.94 0.28
CA ASP A 106 -3.52 15.44 0.09
C ASP A 106 -3.18 15.69 -1.39
N ALA A 107 -3.82 14.95 -2.31
CA ALA A 107 -3.74 15.12 -3.77
C ALA A 107 -4.51 16.34 -4.28
#